data_AF-A0A2V7E8M8-F1
#
_entry.id   AF-A0A2V7E8M8-F1
#
_cell.length_a   1.000
_cell.length_b   1.000
_cell.length_c   1.000
_cell.angle_alpha   90.00
_cell.angle_beta   90.00
_cell.angle_gamma   90.00
#
_symmetry.space_group_name_H-M   'P 1'
#
loop_
_entity.id
_entity.type
_entity.pdbx_description
1 polymer ?
#
loop_
_entity_poly.entity_id
_entity_poly.type
_entity_poly.pdbx_seq_one_letter_code
_entity_poly.pdbx_strand_id
1 'polypeptide(L)'
;KKALVVPRSGPSAEQRMRAELFAARHLVDMLDPNDLSPETLAERLIADLERNDYPAGGDAVPMDGARHAADRLMEAVDRLVQVARDVVDVVRKGTYARPA
;
A
#
# COMPACT_ATOMS: atom_id res chain seq x y z
N LYS A 1 -16.14 2.72 -8.16
CA LYS A 1 -16.48 3.37 -9.46
C LYS A 1 -15.73 2.62 -10.55
N LYS A 2 -16.31 2.47 -11.75
CA LYS A 2 -15.59 1.93 -12.91
C LYS A 2 -14.50 2.90 -13.34
N ALA A 3 -13.37 2.38 -13.80
CA ALA A 3 -12.25 3.17 -14.30
C ALA A 3 -11.47 2.36 -15.33
N LEU A 4 -11.17 3.00 -16.46
CA LEU A 4 -10.20 2.55 -17.45
C LEU A 4 -8.89 3.30 -17.20
N VAL A 5 -7.84 2.59 -16.83
CA VAL A 5 -6.54 3.16 -16.45
C VAL A 5 -5.55 2.99 -17.60
N VAL A 6 -4.85 4.07 -17.94
CA VAL A 6 -3.75 4.04 -18.91
C VAL A 6 -2.47 4.49 -18.19
N PRO A 7 -1.52 3.58 -17.85
CA PRO A 7 -0.26 3.99 -17.25
C PRO A 7 0.60 4.76 -18.26
N ARG A 8 1.48 5.64 -17.78
CA ARG A 8 2.32 6.47 -18.68
C ARG A 8 3.34 5.61 -19.44
N SER A 9 3.64 5.99 -20.68
CA SER A 9 4.63 5.31 -21.54
C SER A 9 6.10 5.57 -21.18
N GLY A 10 6.41 6.69 -20.52
CA GLY A 10 7.78 7.04 -20.06
C GLY A 10 8.23 6.22 -18.84
N PRO A 11 9.34 6.60 -18.14
CA PRO A 11 9.78 5.89 -16.94
C PRO A 11 8.68 5.87 -15.88
N SER A 12 7.97 4.75 -15.80
CA SER A 12 6.72 4.61 -15.06
C SER A 12 6.54 3.21 -14.47
N ALA A 13 7.65 2.48 -14.27
CA ALA A 13 7.62 1.08 -13.82
C ALA A 13 6.68 0.86 -12.63
N GLU A 14 6.65 1.78 -11.66
CA GLU A 14 5.71 1.72 -10.53
C GLU A 14 4.24 1.90 -10.96
N GLN A 15 3.93 2.86 -11.83
CA GLN A 15 2.55 3.07 -12.30
C GLN A 15 2.05 1.89 -13.11
N ARG A 16 2.90 1.36 -14.00
CA ARG A 16 2.59 0.17 -14.79
C ARG A 16 2.36 -1.03 -13.89
N MET A 17 3.28 -1.30 -12.96
CA MET A 17 3.13 -2.34 -11.95
C MET A 17 1.81 -2.21 -11.16
N ARG A 18 1.47 -1.00 -10.68
CA ARG A 18 0.21 -0.76 -9.94
C ARG A 18 -1.02 -1.02 -10.80
N ALA A 19 -1.03 -0.53 -12.03
CA ALA A 19 -2.16 -0.71 -12.96
C ALA A 19 -2.36 -2.20 -13.26
N GLU A 20 -1.29 -2.93 -13.55
CA GLU A 20 -1.32 -4.39 -13.79
C GLU A 20 -1.83 -5.15 -12.56
N LEU A 21 -1.34 -4.83 -11.36
CA LEU A 21 -1.79 -5.47 -10.11
C LEU A 21 -3.26 -5.20 -9.79
N PHE A 22 -3.77 -4.01 -10.11
CA PHE A 22 -5.17 -3.67 -9.86
C PHE A 22 -6.10 -4.31 -10.91
N ALA A 23 -5.66 -4.36 -12.18
CA ALA A 23 -6.39 -5.04 -13.24
C ALA A 23 -6.48 -6.55 -13.01
N ALA A 24 -5.39 -7.18 -12.54
CA ALA A 24 -5.37 -8.60 -12.19
C ALA A 24 -6.32 -8.97 -11.02
N ARG A 25 -6.73 -7.98 -10.22
CA ARG A 25 -7.71 -8.13 -9.14
C ARG A 25 -9.11 -7.68 -9.54
N HIS A 26 -9.33 -7.35 -10.82
CA HIS A 26 -10.58 -6.82 -11.35
C HIS A 26 -11.06 -5.54 -10.62
N LEU A 27 -10.13 -4.76 -10.07
CA LEU A 27 -10.44 -3.50 -9.36
C LEU A 27 -10.54 -2.31 -10.32
N VAL A 28 -9.82 -2.37 -11.44
CA VAL A 28 -9.86 -1.41 -12.55
C VAL A 28 -9.72 -2.18 -13.86
N ASP A 29 -10.13 -1.59 -14.98
CA ASP A 29 -9.67 -2.05 -16.28
C ASP A 29 -8.39 -1.27 -16.69
N MET A 30 -7.58 -1.85 -17.55
CA MET A 30 -6.32 -1.26 -18.01
C MET A 30 -6.18 -1.36 -19.53
N LEU A 31 -5.78 -0.26 -20.15
CA LEU A 31 -5.29 -0.24 -21.52
C LEU A 31 -3.77 -0.03 -21.49
N ASP A 32 -3.02 -0.90 -22.17
CA ASP A 32 -1.57 -0.75 -22.29
C ASP A 32 -1.23 0.53 -23.07
N PRO A 33 -0.28 1.36 -22.61
CA PRO A 33 0.11 2.58 -23.32
C PRO A 33 0.67 2.32 -24.73
N ASN A 34 1.18 1.12 -25.03
CA ASN A 34 1.65 0.77 -26.36
C ASN A 34 0.50 0.45 -27.33
N ASP A 35 -0.67 0.10 -26.80
CA ASP A 35 -1.88 -0.17 -27.57
C ASP A 35 -2.80 1.06 -27.64
N LEU A 36 -2.35 2.21 -27.12
CA LEU A 36 -3.16 3.41 -27.03
C LEU A 36 -3.25 4.13 -28.38
N SER A 37 -4.46 4.17 -28.92
CA SER A 37 -4.87 5.09 -29.98
C SER A 37 -6.23 5.73 -29.63
N PRO A 38 -6.62 6.84 -30.27
CA PRO A 38 -7.96 7.41 -30.09
C PRO A 38 -9.08 6.39 -30.33
N GLU A 39 -8.93 5.54 -31.35
CA GLU A 39 -9.89 4.51 -31.74
C GLU A 39 -9.99 3.42 -30.65
N THR A 40 -8.85 2.87 -30.24
CA THR A 40 -8.78 1.81 -29.22
C THR A 40 -9.33 2.30 -27.87
N LEU A 41 -9.06 3.56 -27.51
CA LEU A 41 -9.60 4.17 -26.30
C LEU A 41 -11.12 4.33 -26.38
N ALA A 42 -11.66 4.79 -27.51
CA ALA A 42 -13.10 4.95 -27.70
C ALA A 42 -13.82 3.60 -27.64
N GLU A 43 -13.29 2.58 -28.31
CA GLU A 43 -13.81 1.22 -28.28
C GLU A 43 -13.83 0.65 -26.86
N ARG A 44 -12.72 0.80 -26.11
CA ARG A 44 -12.67 0.34 -24.72
C ARG A 44 -13.60 1.10 -23.80
N LEU A 45 -13.77 2.40 -24.00
CA LEU A 45 -14.68 3.18 -23.18
C LEU A 45 -16.14 2.72 -23.36
N ILE A 46 -16.56 2.46 -24.61
CA ILE A 46 -17.92 1.94 -24.89
C ILE A 46 -18.10 0.57 -24.24
N ALA A 47 -17.14 -0.35 -24.45
CA ALA A 47 -17.19 -1.68 -23.84
C ALA A 47 -17.27 -1.63 -22.30
N ASP A 48 -16.51 -0.76 -21.66
CA ASP A 48 -16.50 -0.62 -20.19
C ASP A 48 -17.80 -0.02 -19.63
N LEU A 49 -18.48 0.83 -20.40
CA LEU A 49 -19.79 1.36 -20.02
C LEU A 49 -20.86 0.26 -20.00
N GLU A 50 -20.83 -0.65 -20.96
CA GLU A 50 -21.80 -1.75 -21.11
C GLU A 50 -21.56 -2.90 -20.13
N ARG A 51 -20.30 -3.18 -19.80
CA ARG A 51 -19.88 -4.26 -18.91
C ARG A 51 -20.25 -4.01 -17.46
N ASN A 52 -20.67 -5.02 -16.70
CA ASN A 52 -21.06 -4.88 -15.28
C ASN A 52 -20.28 -5.78 -14.31
N ASP A 53 -19.21 -6.39 -14.80
CA ASP A 53 -18.32 -7.27 -14.04
C ASP A 53 -17.22 -6.51 -13.26
N TYR A 54 -17.14 -5.18 -13.42
CA TYR A 54 -16.13 -4.32 -12.79
C TYR A 54 -16.74 -3.13 -12.02
N PRO A 55 -16.06 -2.65 -10.95
CA PRO A 55 -15.03 -3.40 -10.23
C PRO A 55 -15.65 -4.64 -9.58
N ALA A 56 -14.92 -5.76 -9.53
CA ALA A 56 -15.41 -6.97 -8.89
C ALA A 56 -15.80 -6.67 -7.43
N GLY A 57 -16.98 -7.11 -7.00
CA GLY A 57 -17.53 -6.88 -5.66
C GLY A 57 -16.85 -7.69 -4.54
N GLY A 58 -15.53 -7.93 -4.65
CA GLY A 58 -14.73 -8.62 -3.64
C GLY A 58 -14.26 -7.68 -2.53
N ASP A 59 -13.53 -8.23 -1.56
CA ASP A 59 -12.98 -7.48 -0.43
C ASP A 59 -12.15 -6.30 -0.93
N ALA A 60 -12.59 -5.10 -0.57
CA ALA A 60 -11.85 -3.88 -0.85
C ALA A 60 -10.43 -4.02 -0.27
N VAL A 61 -9.44 -3.48 -0.99
CA VAL A 61 -8.07 -3.38 -0.45
C VAL A 61 -8.15 -2.71 0.92
N PRO A 62 -7.58 -3.30 1.99
CA PRO A 62 -7.62 -2.70 3.32
C PRO A 62 -7.08 -1.27 3.29
N MET A 63 -7.90 -0.30 3.70
CA MET A 63 -7.58 1.13 3.69
C MET A 63 -7.22 1.67 5.08
N ASP A 64 -6.93 0.78 6.03
CA ASP A 64 -6.61 1.07 7.42
C ASP A 64 -5.09 1.13 7.68
N GLY A 65 -4.27 1.20 6.63
CA GLY A 65 -2.80 1.18 6.74
C GLY A 65 -2.21 2.23 7.68
N ALA A 66 -2.83 3.42 7.79
CA ALA A 66 -2.40 4.45 8.74
C ALA A 66 -2.56 4.00 10.21
N ARG A 67 -3.63 3.27 10.52
CA ARG A 67 -3.86 2.70 11.85
C ARG A 67 -2.82 1.63 12.16
N HIS A 68 -2.62 0.67 11.24
CA HIS A 68 -1.58 -0.37 11.40
C HIS A 68 -0.19 0.24 11.58
N ALA A 69 0.14 1.30 10.84
CA ALA A 69 1.41 1.98 10.99
C ALA A 69 1.54 2.62 12.39
N ALA A 70 0.49 3.29 12.88
CA ALA A 70 0.49 3.86 14.22
C ALA A 70 0.65 2.79 15.31
N ASP A 71 -0.07 1.67 15.20
CA ASP A 71 0.04 0.56 16.16
C ASP A 71 1.47 0.01 16.20
N ARG A 72 2.10 -0.19 15.03
CA ARG A 72 3.49 -0.65 14.93
C ARG A 72 4.50 0.35 15.51
N LEU A 73 4.27 1.64 15.33
CA LEU A 73 5.11 2.69 15.93
C LEU A 73 4.99 2.70 17.45
N MET A 74 3.78 2.57 18.00
CA MET A 74 3.57 2.47 19.45
C MET A 74 4.26 1.24 20.04
N GLU A 75 4.12 0.07 19.42
CA GLU A 75 4.84 -1.14 19.83
C GLU A 75 6.36 -0.95 19.83
N ALA A 76 6.91 -0.20 18.86
CA ALA A 76 8.33 0.11 18.81
C ALA A 76 8.76 1.05 19.94
N VAL A 77 7.95 2.07 20.26
CA VAL A 77 8.18 3.00 21.37
C VAL A 77 8.16 2.26 22.71
N ASP A 78 7.18 1.40 22.94
CA ASP A 78 7.06 0.64 24.19
C ASP A 78 8.29 -0.27 24.42
N ARG A 79 8.78 -0.92 23.36
CA ARG A 79 10.02 -1.71 23.42
C ARG A 79 11.23 -0.85 23.78
N LEU A 80 11.37 0.33 23.18
CA LEU A 80 12.48 1.24 23.48
C LEU A 80 12.42 1.76 24.93
N VAL A 81 11.22 2.09 25.40
CA VAL A 81 11.02 2.51 26.80
C VAL A 81 11.39 1.39 27.76
N GLN A 82 11.05 0.14 27.44
CA GLN A 82 11.43 -0.99 28.29
C GLN A 82 12.94 -1.18 28.35
N VAL A 83 13.63 -1.12 27.20
CA VAL A 83 15.11 -1.18 27.17
C VAL A 83 15.73 -0.06 28.00
N ALA A 84 15.21 1.16 27.89
CA ALA A 84 15.70 2.29 28.68
C ALA A 84 15.51 2.06 30.20
N ARG A 85 14.36 1.53 30.63
CA ARG A 85 14.13 1.16 32.04
C ARG A 85 15.11 0.10 32.52
N ASP A 86 15.33 -0.94 31.73
CA ASP A 86 16.24 -2.03 32.07
C ASP A 86 17.68 -1.50 32.24
N VAL A 87 18.13 -0.60 31.35
CA VAL A 87 19.45 0.06 31.46
C VAL A 87 19.54 0.89 32.74
N VAL A 88 18.52 1.70 33.05
CA VAL A 88 18.48 2.50 34.28
C VAL A 88 18.56 1.61 35.52
N ASP A 89 17.84 0.49 35.54
CA ASP A 89 17.85 -0.45 36.65
C ASP A 89 19.21 -1.13 36.83
N VAL A 90 19.88 -1.52 35.73
CA VAL A 90 21.25 -2.07 35.76
C VAL A 90 22.22 -1.04 36.34
N VAL A 91 22.18 0.20 35.86
CA VAL A 91 23.04 1.28 36.35
C VAL A 91 22.79 1.52 37.84
N ARG A 92 21.52 1.58 38.27
CA ARG A 92 21.14 1.76 39.67
C ARG A 92 21.67 0.62 40.55
N LYS A 93 21.48 -0.64 40.15
CA LYS A 93 21.99 -1.79 40.91
C LYS A 93 23.52 -1.80 40.97
N GLY A 94 24.20 -1.41 39.91
CA GLY A 94 25.66 -1.31 39.86
C GLY A 94 26.23 -0.18 40.73
N THR A 95 25.55 0.96 40.85
CA THR A 95 25.98 2.08 41.70
C THR A 95 25.81 1.81 43.20
N TYR A 96 24.80 1.03 43.60
CA TYR A 96 24.64 0.57 44.99
C TYR A 96 25.51 -0.64 45.36
N ALA A 97 26.20 -1.25 44.39
CA ALA A 97 27.04 -2.44 44.59
C ALA A 97 28.55 -2.14 44.74
N ARG A 98 28.98 -0.87 44.77
CA ARG A 98 30.37 -0.56 45.15
C ARG A 98 30.55 -0.80 46.66
N PRO A 99 31.33 -1.79 47.10
CA PRO A 99 31.69 -1.92 48.51
C PRO A 99 32.72 -0.86 48.88
N ALA A 100 32.71 -0.47 50.16
CA ALA A 100 33.69 0.40 50.80
C ALA A 100 35.07 -0.26 50.88
#